data_AF-A0A529N8Z2-F1
#
_entry.id   AF-A0A529N8Z2-F1
#
_cell.length_a   1.000
_cell.length_b   1.000
_cell.length_c   1.000
_cell.angle_alpha   90.00
_cell.angle_beta   90.00
_cell.angle_gamma   90.00
#
_symmetry.space_group_name_H-M   'P 1'
#
loop_
_entity.id
_entity.type
_entity.pdbx_description
1 polymer ?
#
loop_
_entity_poly.entity_id
_entity_poly.type
_entity_poly.pdbx_seq_one_letter_code
_entity_poly.pdbx_strand_id
1 'polypeptide(L)'
;MRFWSPYCLLVVVAIALDQWIKQLVEGGLAFQEKVDLLPFLALFRTYNTGIAFSMFQSFGDTGLVVIAVLVVAFVLYLATRTPAGHVLARIGFALIIGGALGNLIDRAVYG
;
A
#
# COMPACT_ATOMS: atom_id res chain seq x y z
N MET A 1 -0.46 -5.47 29.11
CA MET A 1 0.38 -4.61 28.23
C MET A 1 -0.03 -4.86 26.79
N ARG A 2 -0.44 -3.83 26.03
CA ARG A 2 -0.80 -4.00 24.60
C ARG A 2 0.50 -4.11 23.79
N PHE A 3 0.94 -5.33 23.48
CA PHE A 3 2.08 -5.55 22.60
C PHE A 3 1.70 -5.15 21.16
N TRP A 4 2.13 -3.95 20.74
CA TRP A 4 1.92 -3.42 19.40
C TRP A 4 3.12 -3.67 18.47
N SER A 5 4.30 -3.91 19.04
CA SER A 5 5.57 -4.10 18.35
C SER A 5 5.54 -5.06 17.15
N PRO A 6 4.91 -6.26 17.20
CA PRO A 6 4.89 -7.14 16.04
C PRO A 6 4.10 -6.56 14.86
N TYR A 7 3.05 -5.78 15.14
CA TYR A 7 2.24 -5.16 14.08
C TYR A 7 2.96 -3.96 13.46
N CYS A 8 3.69 -3.17 14.26
CA CYS A 8 4.54 -2.11 13.74
C CYS A 8 5.65 -2.67 12.84
N LEU A 9 6.29 -3.77 13.25
CA LEU A 9 7.27 -4.47 12.42
C LEU A 9 6.65 -4.94 11.11
N LEU A 10 5.44 -5.51 11.17
CA LEU A 10 4.71 -5.94 9.97
C LEU A 10 4.43 -4.77 9.00
N VAL A 11 4.05 -3.60 9.51
CA VAL A 11 3.89 -2.38 8.69
C VAL A 11 5.19 -2.03 7.99
N VAL A 12 6.30 -1.98 8.74
CA VAL A 12 7.63 -1.64 8.19
C VAL A 12 8.05 -2.65 7.12
N VAL A 13 7.89 -3.94 7.38
CA VAL A 13 8.21 -5.00 6.43
C VAL A 13 7.34 -4.88 5.17
N ALA A 14 6.04 -4.64 5.31
CA ALA A 14 5.14 -4.48 4.17
C ALA A 14 5.56 -3.28 3.29
N ILE A 15 5.89 -2.14 3.90
CA ILE A 15 6.38 -0.95 3.17
C ILE A 15 7.71 -1.26 2.47
N ALA A 16 8.66 -1.89 3.17
CA ALA A 16 9.96 -2.21 2.60
C ALA A 16 9.84 -3.18 1.40
N LEU A 17 9.00 -4.21 1.53
CA LEU A 17 8.75 -5.16 0.43
C LEU A 17 8.06 -4.49 -0.75
N ASP A 18 7.04 -3.67 -0.51
CA ASP A 18 6.34 -2.91 -1.55
C ASP A 18 7.32 -2.03 -2.36
N GLN A 19 8.10 -1.22 -1.67
CA GLN A 19 9.06 -0.30 -2.30
C GLN A 19 10.19 -1.07 -3.03
N TRP A 20 10.70 -2.14 -2.42
CA TRP A 20 11.72 -2.96 -3.06
C TRP A 20 11.21 -3.62 -4.35
N ILE A 21 10.00 -4.20 -4.33
CA ILE A 21 9.39 -4.81 -5.52
C ILE A 21 9.16 -3.76 -6.60
N LYS A 22 8.67 -2.57 -6.25
CA LYS A 22 8.49 -1.46 -7.21
C LYS A 22 9.80 -1.07 -7.87
N GLN A 23 10.88 -0.96 -7.11
CA GLN A 23 12.21 -0.67 -7.66
C GLN A 23 12.72 -1.78 -8.60
N LEU A 24 12.49 -3.05 -8.26
CA LEU A 24 12.81 -4.16 -9.15
C LEU A 24 12.01 -4.12 -10.45
N VAL A 25 10.72 -3.78 -10.38
CA VAL A 25 9.84 -3.61 -11.54
C VAL A 25 10.31 -2.44 -12.41
N GLU A 26 10.71 -1.32 -11.81
CA GLU A 26 11.21 -0.16 -12.54
C GLU A 26 12.50 -0.44 -13.32
N GLY A 27 13.43 -1.17 -12.71
CA GLY A 27 14.70 -1.52 -13.35
C GLY A 27 14.63 -2.75 -14.26
N GLY A 28 13.64 -3.63 -14.06
CA GLY A 28 13.63 -4.97 -14.68
C GLY A 28 12.55 -5.18 -15.75
N LEU A 29 11.48 -4.39 -15.77
CA LEU A 29 10.39 -4.55 -16.75
C LEU A 29 10.30 -3.33 -17.66
N ALA A 30 10.09 -3.57 -18.96
CA ALA A 30 9.79 -2.49 -19.90
C ALA A 30 8.41 -1.86 -19.63
N PHE A 31 8.29 -0.55 -19.88
CA PHE A 31 7.05 0.18 -19.62
C PHE A 31 5.94 -0.29 -20.57
N GLN A 32 4.76 -0.58 -20.02
CA GLN A 32 3.58 -0.97 -20.79
C GLN A 32 3.79 -2.20 -21.70
N GLU A 33 4.77 -3.03 -21.37
CA GLU A 33 5.00 -4.31 -22.02
C GLU A 33 4.63 -5.46 -21.08
N LYS A 34 3.95 -6.46 -21.64
CA LYS A 34 3.48 -7.63 -20.91
C LYS A 34 4.57 -8.69 -20.87
N VAL A 35 4.88 -9.19 -19.66
CA VAL A 35 5.73 -10.36 -19.46
C VAL A 35 4.86 -11.51 -18.95
N ASP A 36 4.57 -12.46 -19.83
CA ASP A 36 3.77 -13.64 -19.50
C ASP A 36 4.51 -14.57 -18.54
N LEU A 37 3.89 -14.87 -17.39
CA LEU A 37 4.41 -15.83 -16.41
C LEU A 37 3.66 -17.16 -16.46
N LEU A 38 2.34 -17.10 -16.50
CA LEU A 38 1.43 -18.25 -16.61
C LEU A 38 0.32 -17.89 -17.62
N PRO A 39 -0.46 -18.87 -18.12
CA PRO A 39 -1.53 -18.61 -19.08
C PRO A 39 -2.59 -17.57 -18.64
N PHE A 40 -2.71 -17.32 -17.33
CA PHE A 40 -3.65 -16.37 -16.73
C PHE A 40 -2.97 -15.26 -15.92
N LEU A 41 -1.63 -15.22 -15.86
CA LEU A 41 -0.88 -14.25 -15.05
C LEU A 41 0.29 -13.68 -15.85
N ALA A 42 0.36 -12.35 -15.87
CA ALA A 42 1.49 -11.63 -16.44
C ALA A 42 1.89 -10.46 -15.54
N LEU A 43 3.16 -10.10 -15.63
CA LEU A 43 3.67 -8.86 -15.06
C LEU A 43 3.49 -7.75 -16.08
N PHE A 44 3.05 -6.58 -15.62
CA PHE A 44 2.82 -5.43 -16.47
C PHE A 44 3.16 -4.16 -15.69
N ARG A 45 4.15 -3.42 -16.16
CA ARG A 45 4.58 -2.16 -15.54
C ARG A 45 3.67 -1.02 -16.03
N THR A 46 2.96 -0.40 -15.11
CA THR A 46 2.10 0.75 -15.40
C THR A 46 2.05 1.71 -14.20
N TYR A 47 1.68 2.96 -14.47
CA TYR A 47 1.50 3.98 -13.45
C TYR A 47 0.01 4.28 -13.27
N ASN A 48 -0.41 4.36 -12.01
CA ASN A 48 -1.79 4.62 -11.65
C ASN A 48 -1.92 6.02 -11.04
N THR A 49 -2.56 6.92 -11.78
CA THR A 49 -2.82 8.31 -11.39
C THR A 49 -4.08 8.49 -10.53
N GLY A 50 -4.81 7.41 -10.24
CA GLY A 50 -6.00 7.41 -9.39
C GLY A 50 -5.88 6.41 -8.24
N ILE A 51 -7.02 5.91 -7.74
CA ILE A 51 -7.07 4.78 -6.80
C ILE A 51 -7.36 3.49 -7.57
N ALA A 52 -8.36 2.68 -7.22
CA ALA A 52 -8.77 1.53 -8.02
C ALA A 52 -9.49 2.02 -9.29
N PHE A 53 -9.26 1.37 -10.43
CA PHE A 53 -9.90 1.71 -11.72
C PHE A 53 -9.76 3.19 -12.13
N SER A 54 -8.65 3.83 -11.74
CA SER A 54 -8.41 5.27 -11.94
C SER A 54 -9.48 6.19 -11.33
N MET A 55 -10.24 5.71 -10.34
CA MET A 55 -11.21 6.55 -9.61
C MET A 55 -10.50 7.71 -8.91
N PHE A 56 -11.21 8.84 -8.80
CA PHE A 56 -10.75 10.08 -8.15
C PHE A 56 -9.49 10.70 -8.77
N GLN A 57 -9.13 10.36 -10.00
CA GLN A 57 -8.01 11.00 -10.70
C GLN A 57 -8.15 12.54 -10.78
N SER A 58 -9.38 13.06 -10.85
CA SER A 58 -9.63 14.51 -10.88
C SER A 58 -9.26 15.25 -9.59
N PHE A 59 -8.99 14.54 -8.49
CA PHE A 59 -8.60 15.14 -7.22
C PHE A 59 -7.12 15.52 -7.19
N GLY A 60 -6.34 15.03 -8.16
CA GLY A 60 -4.89 15.18 -8.21
C GLY A 60 -4.17 14.50 -7.05
N ASP A 61 -2.85 14.53 -7.08
CA ASP A 61 -2.01 13.83 -6.10
C ASP A 61 -2.24 14.34 -4.67
N THR A 62 -2.38 15.65 -4.49
CA THR A 62 -2.71 16.25 -3.18
C THR A 62 -4.03 15.70 -2.61
N GLY A 63 -5.07 15.59 -3.43
CA GLY A 63 -6.36 15.06 -2.96
C GLY A 63 -6.28 13.57 -2.62
N LEU A 64 -5.54 12.78 -3.40
CA LEU A 64 -5.31 11.37 -3.13
C LEU A 64 -4.45 11.14 -1.88
N VAL A 65 -3.44 11.99 -1.64
CA VAL A 65 -2.64 12.02 -0.41
C VAL A 65 -3.54 12.25 0.81
N VAL A 66 -4.42 13.24 0.75
CA VAL A 66 -5.38 13.53 1.85
C VAL A 66 -6.27 12.33 2.12
N ILE A 67 -6.84 11.71 1.07
CA ILE A 67 -7.66 10.50 1.22
C ILE A 67 -6.87 9.37 1.87
N ALA A 68 -5.63 9.11 1.42
CA ALA A 68 -4.79 8.06 1.98
C ALA A 68 -4.48 8.30 3.47
N VAL A 69 -4.17 9.54 3.85
CA VAL A 69 -3.92 9.92 5.25
C VAL A 69 -5.18 9.70 6.10
N LEU A 70 -6.37 10.07 5.60
CA LEU A 70 -7.63 9.84 6.31
C LEU A 70 -7.92 8.35 6.51
N VAL A 71 -7.67 7.52 5.49
CA VAL A 71 -7.82 6.06 5.59
C VAL A 71 -6.85 5.49 6.62
N VAL A 72 -5.57 5.88 6.59
CA VAL A 72 -4.58 5.43 7.58
C VAL A 72 -5.00 5.82 9.00
N ALA A 73 -5.43 7.07 9.20
CA ALA A 73 -5.90 7.55 10.51
C ALA A 73 -7.11 6.77 11.01
N PHE A 74 -8.09 6.49 10.13
CA PHE A 74 -9.26 5.69 10.46
C PHE A 74 -8.91 4.25 10.83
N VAL A 75 -8.01 3.61 10.07
CA VAL A 75 -7.58 2.23 10.34
C VAL A 75 -6.76 2.14 11.63
N LEU A 76 -5.91 3.14 11.92
CA LEU A 76 -5.22 3.25 13.20
C LEU A 76 -6.21 3.41 14.37
N TYR A 77 -7.23 4.24 14.20
CA TYR A 77 -8.32 4.36 15.18
C TYR A 77 -8.99 3.00 15.44
N LEU A 78 -9.37 2.27 14.39
CA LEU A 78 -9.97 0.94 14.53
C LEU A 78 -9.03 -0.03 15.25
N ALA A 79 -7.76 -0.07 14.84
CA ALA A 79 -6.75 -0.91 15.46
C ALA A 79 -6.67 -0.62 16.97
N THR A 80 -6.53 0.65 17.37
CA THR A 80 -6.43 1.04 18.80
C THR A 80 -7.69 0.75 19.61
N ARG A 81 -8.85 0.49 18.98
CA ARG A 81 -10.07 0.04 19.66
C ARG A 81 -10.20 -1.49 19.72
N THR A 82 -9.50 -2.22 18.87
CA THR A 82 -9.55 -3.68 18.83
C THR A 82 -8.83 -4.31 20.05
N PRO A 83 -9.46 -5.29 20.73
CA PRO A 83 -8.81 -6.03 21.82
C PRO A 83 -7.62 -6.87 21.34
N ALA A 84 -6.67 -7.12 22.24
CA ALA A 84 -5.41 -7.81 21.90
C ALA A 84 -5.61 -9.25 21.41
N GLY A 85 -6.70 -9.92 21.81
CA GLY A 85 -7.02 -11.29 21.38
C GLY A 85 -7.45 -11.42 19.91
N HIS A 86 -7.84 -10.32 19.25
CA HIS A 86 -8.21 -10.35 17.83
C HIS A 86 -6.97 -10.20 16.94
N VAL A 87 -6.09 -11.20 17.00
CA VAL A 87 -4.79 -11.19 16.32
C VAL A 87 -4.95 -10.98 14.82
N LEU A 88 -5.87 -11.71 14.17
CA LEU A 88 -6.10 -11.63 12.73
C LEU A 88 -6.55 -10.24 12.27
N ALA A 89 -7.44 -9.59 13.02
CA ALA A 89 -7.88 -8.22 12.72
C ALA A 89 -6.70 -7.23 12.79
N ARG A 90 -5.83 -7.37 13.81
CA ARG A 90 -4.68 -6.48 13.99
C ARG A 90 -3.59 -6.71 12.93
N ILE A 91 -3.41 -7.95 12.45
CA ILE A 91 -2.60 -8.25 11.26
C ILE A 91 -3.20 -7.56 10.03
N GLY A 92 -4.51 -7.69 9.81
CA GLY A 92 -5.21 -7.04 8.71
C GLY A 92 -5.01 -5.52 8.70
N PHE A 93 -5.17 -4.86 9.85
CA PHE A 93 -4.94 -3.41 9.96
C PHE A 93 -3.48 -3.03 9.65
N ALA A 94 -2.50 -3.80 10.13
CA ALA A 94 -1.10 -3.55 9.84
C ALA A 94 -0.80 -3.65 8.34
N LEU A 95 -1.35 -4.66 7.65
CA LEU A 95 -1.19 -4.81 6.19
C LEU A 95 -1.88 -3.67 5.41
N ILE A 96 -3.08 -3.27 5.82
CA ILE A 96 -3.80 -2.13 5.21
C ILE A 96 -2.99 -0.84 5.37
N ILE A 97 -2.50 -0.57 6.58
CA ILE A 97 -1.68 0.62 6.86
C ILE A 97 -0.37 0.57 6.05
N GLY A 98 0.31 -0.58 6.01
CA GLY A 98 1.55 -0.74 5.25
C GLY A 98 1.34 -0.48 3.76
N GLY A 99 0.30 -1.06 3.14
CA GLY A 99 -0.01 -0.84 1.74
C GLY A 99 -0.44 0.61 1.43
N ALA A 100 -1.23 1.23 2.31
CA ALA A 100 -1.63 2.63 2.15
C ALA A 100 -0.43 3.57 2.24
N LEU A 101 0.50 3.32 3.17
CA LEU A 101 1.72 4.12 3.32
C LEU A 101 2.70 3.91 2.16
N GLY A 102 2.86 2.68 1.63
CA GLY A 102 3.67 2.44 0.44
C GLY A 102 3.17 3.24 -0.77
N ASN A 103 1.86 3.22 -1.01
CA ASN A 103 1.22 4.02 -2.06
C ASN A 103 1.28 5.54 -1.82
N LEU A 104 1.36 5.97 -0.55
CA LEU A 104 1.51 7.38 -0.19
C LEU A 104 2.94 7.86 -0.45
N ILE A 105 3.95 7.03 -0.16
CA ILE A 105 5.35 7.32 -0.47
C ILE A 105 5.51 7.56 -1.97
N ASP A 106 4.96 6.69 -2.81
CA ASP A 106 5.06 6.87 -4.26
C ASP A 106 4.48 8.20 -4.73
N ARG A 107 3.30 8.58 -4.21
CA ARG A 107 2.65 9.85 -4.56
C ARG A 107 3.40 11.07 -4.07
N ALA A 108 4.08 10.97 -2.93
CA ALA A 108 4.87 12.08 -2.40
C ALA A 108 6.20 12.26 -3.13
N VAL A 109 6.76 11.19 -3.70
CA VAL A 109 8.07 11.19 -4.35
C VAL A 109 7.96 11.38 -5.87
N TYR A 110 6.99 10.73 -6.51
CA TYR A 110 6.84 10.66 -7.96
C TYR A 110 5.56 11.33 -8.49
N GLY A 111 4.60 11.67 -7.61
CA GLY A 111 3.38 12.41 -7.94
C GLY A 111 3.61 13.91 -8.08
#